data_AF-A0A9X2DZ74-F1
#
_entry.id   AF-A0A9X2DZ74-F1
#
_cell.length_a   1.000
_cell.length_b   1.000
_cell.length_c   1.000
_cell.angle_alpha   90.00
_cell.angle_beta   90.00
_cell.angle_gamma   90.00
#
_symmetry.space_group_name_H-M   'P 1'
#
loop_
_entity.id
_entity.type
_entity.pdbx_description
1 polymer ?
#
loop_
_entity_poly.entity_id
_entity_poly.type
_entity_poly.pdbx_seq_one_letter_code
_entity_poly.pdbx_strand_id
1 'polypeptide(L)'
;GVSAAVADAGAYLLAGGVASLAAPTDTAVLHSAGVDALRVAEAVRGAGGTVVATGGCFDLLHAGHARTLSAARALGDCLIVCLNSDDSVRRLKGASRPILPEDDRVDLLLALECVDAVLVFGEDTPDEALRRIRPDVWVKGGDYSAESLPETATVAEWGGRVLTVPYHPGRSTTHLAAALARVG
;
A
#
# COMPACT_ATOMS: atom_id res chain seq x y z
N GLY A 1 18.87 -19.56 20.04
CA GLY A 1 19.09 -20.95 19.57
C GLY A 1 17.76 -21.56 19.17
N VAL A 2 17.75 -22.53 18.25
CA VAL A 2 16.53 -23.13 17.65
C VAL A 2 15.51 -23.57 18.70
N SER A 3 15.96 -24.02 19.87
CA SER A 3 15.11 -24.42 21.01
C SER A 3 14.22 -23.27 21.56
N ALA A 4 14.72 -22.04 21.59
CA ALA A 4 13.97 -20.88 22.08
C ALA A 4 12.88 -20.45 21.09
N ALA A 5 13.16 -20.52 19.78
CA ALA A 5 12.18 -20.19 18.74
C ALA A 5 11.03 -21.21 18.67
N VAL A 6 11.32 -22.50 18.94
CA VAL A 6 10.29 -23.55 19.00
C VAL A 6 9.41 -23.40 20.25
N ALA A 7 9.99 -22.99 21.39
CA ALA A 7 9.21 -22.72 22.60
C ALA A 7 8.25 -21.54 22.43
N ASP A 8 8.70 -20.48 21.74
CA ASP A 8 7.92 -19.26 21.50
C ASP A 8 6.74 -19.53 20.53
N ALA A 9 6.98 -20.28 19.45
CA ALA A 9 5.93 -20.73 18.55
C ALA A 9 4.91 -21.66 19.24
N GLY A 10 5.37 -22.51 20.16
CA GLY A 10 4.50 -23.37 20.97
C GLY A 10 3.60 -22.56 21.92
N ALA A 11 4.16 -21.54 22.58
CA ALA A 11 3.40 -20.65 23.46
C ALA A 11 2.34 -19.84 22.69
N TYR A 12 2.66 -19.36 21.50
CA TYR A 12 1.72 -18.65 20.62
C TYR A 12 0.52 -19.50 20.21
N LEU A 13 0.74 -20.78 19.86
CA LEU A 13 -0.34 -21.72 19.53
C LEU A 13 -1.22 -22.04 20.75
N LEU A 14 -0.60 -22.20 21.93
CA LEU A 14 -1.32 -22.50 23.18
C LEU A 14 -2.14 -21.31 23.70
N ALA A 15 -1.74 -20.08 23.38
CA ALA A 15 -2.47 -18.86 23.71
C ALA A 15 -3.69 -18.60 22.79
N GLY A 16 -4.05 -19.55 21.92
CA GLY A 16 -5.19 -19.43 21.00
C GLY A 16 -4.81 -19.03 19.57
N GLY A 17 -3.52 -18.91 19.27
CA GLY A 17 -3.03 -18.57 17.93
C GLY A 17 -3.74 -17.35 17.33
N VAL A 18 -4.03 -17.40 16.03
CA VAL A 18 -4.74 -16.33 15.30
C VAL A 18 -6.14 -16.01 15.84
N ALA A 19 -6.76 -16.90 16.63
CA ALA A 19 -8.07 -16.63 17.24
C ALA A 19 -7.98 -15.62 18.41
N SER A 20 -6.78 -15.40 18.98
CA SER A 20 -6.56 -14.37 20.01
C SER A 20 -6.63 -12.94 19.46
N LEU A 21 -6.64 -12.75 18.14
CA LEU A 21 -6.70 -11.42 17.50
C LEU A 21 -8.12 -10.89 17.33
N ALA A 22 -9.15 -11.72 17.60
CA ALA A 22 -10.54 -11.35 17.41
C ALA A 22 -11.23 -11.04 18.75
N ALA A 23 -10.91 -9.88 19.34
CA ALA A 23 -11.77 -9.26 20.35
C ALA A 23 -12.54 -8.10 19.68
N PRO A 24 -13.89 -8.07 19.74
CA PRO A 24 -14.66 -7.03 19.08
C PRO A 24 -14.63 -5.76 19.95
N THR A 25 -14.10 -4.66 19.41
CA THR A 25 -14.29 -3.33 20.01
C THR A 25 -15.05 -2.47 19.01
N ASP A 26 -16.23 -2.04 19.45
CA ASP A 26 -17.16 -1.17 18.74
C ASP A 26 -16.61 0.27 18.63
N THR A 27 -16.95 0.91 17.50
CA THR A 27 -16.84 2.34 17.13
C THR A 27 -15.47 3.05 17.20
N ALA A 28 -14.63 2.81 16.18
CA ALA A 28 -14.00 3.80 15.29
C ALA A 28 -12.99 3.06 14.41
N VAL A 29 -13.17 3.06 13.09
CA VAL A 29 -12.33 2.31 12.15
C VAL A 29 -10.89 2.82 12.20
N LEU A 30 -10.06 2.07 12.91
CA LEU A 30 -8.59 2.15 12.93
C LEU A 30 -8.09 0.71 12.80
N HIS A 31 -7.84 0.28 11.57
CA HIS A 31 -7.07 -0.92 11.27
C HIS A 31 -6.00 -0.48 10.24
N SER A 32 -4.68 -0.63 10.42
CA SER A 32 -3.87 -1.38 11.38
C SER A 32 -2.54 -0.62 11.68
N ALA A 33 -1.92 -0.93 12.83
CA ALA A 33 -0.65 -0.40 13.36
C ALA A 33 -0.51 1.10 13.69
N GLY A 34 -1.56 1.93 13.64
CA GLY A 34 -1.56 3.26 14.27
C GLY A 34 -0.59 4.29 13.65
N VAL A 35 0.02 3.99 12.50
CA VAL A 35 0.87 4.93 11.77
C VAL A 35 0.00 5.80 10.88
N ASP A 36 -0.26 7.00 11.35
CA ASP A 36 -0.96 8.03 10.59
C ASP A 36 -0.06 8.55 9.46
N ALA A 37 -0.42 8.23 8.22
CA ALA A 37 0.31 8.64 7.02
C ALA A 37 0.54 10.17 6.97
N LEU A 38 -0.39 10.98 7.46
CA LEU A 38 -0.24 12.43 7.48
C LEU A 38 0.81 12.86 8.50
N ARG A 39 0.82 12.23 9.69
CA ARG A 39 1.87 12.49 10.69
C ARG A 39 3.26 12.06 10.21
N VAL A 40 3.36 10.94 9.48
CA VAL A 40 4.64 10.52 8.86
C VAL A 40 5.11 11.58 7.88
N ALA A 41 4.23 12.04 6.98
CA ALA A 41 4.57 13.09 6.02
C ALA A 41 5.00 14.40 6.71
N GLU A 42 4.27 14.83 7.74
CA GLU A 42 4.60 16.03 8.53
C GLU A 42 5.94 15.90 9.25
N ALA A 43 6.20 14.77 9.89
CA ALA A 43 7.45 14.54 10.62
C ALA A 43 8.67 14.53 9.69
N VAL A 44 8.58 13.80 8.57
CA VAL A 44 9.66 13.73 7.56
C VAL A 44 9.92 15.11 6.97
N ARG A 45 8.87 15.83 6.57
CA ARG A 45 9.00 17.18 6.01
C ARG A 45 9.55 18.17 7.05
N GLY A 46 9.11 18.08 8.31
CA GLY A 46 9.62 18.91 9.42
C GLY A 46 11.10 18.68 9.71
N ALA A 47 11.62 17.50 9.42
CA ALA A 47 13.05 17.17 9.48
C ALA A 47 13.82 17.55 8.21
N GLY A 48 13.18 18.14 7.20
CA GLY A 48 13.77 18.49 5.91
C GLY A 48 13.94 17.30 4.95
N GLY A 49 13.27 16.17 5.22
CA GLY A 49 13.27 14.98 4.36
C GLY A 49 12.25 15.05 3.23
N THR A 50 12.39 14.09 2.31
CA THR A 50 11.58 13.93 1.09
C THR A 50 10.47 12.90 1.31
N VAL A 51 9.22 13.31 1.14
CA VAL A 51 8.04 12.44 1.23
C VAL A 51 7.74 11.85 -0.16
N VAL A 52 7.89 10.53 -0.29
CA VAL A 52 7.48 9.79 -1.49
C VAL A 52 6.11 9.17 -1.26
N ALA A 53 5.26 9.23 -2.29
CA ALA A 53 4.03 8.46 -2.31
C ALA A 53 3.86 7.65 -3.60
N THR A 54 3.11 6.57 -3.52
CA THR A 54 2.65 5.77 -4.67
C THR A 54 1.25 5.24 -4.39
N GLY A 55 0.56 4.63 -5.35
CA GLY A 55 -0.78 4.13 -5.08
C GLY A 55 -1.33 3.12 -6.08
N GLY A 56 -2.39 2.44 -5.63
CA GLY A 56 -3.08 1.40 -6.38
C GLY A 56 -3.93 0.51 -5.47
N CYS A 57 -4.54 -0.53 -6.04
CA CYS A 57 -5.41 -1.43 -5.30
C CYS A 57 -4.66 -2.47 -4.45
N PHE A 58 -3.45 -2.87 -4.88
CA PHE A 58 -2.62 -3.91 -4.25
C PHE A 58 -3.34 -5.22 -3.88
N ASP A 59 -4.36 -5.59 -4.66
CA ASP A 59 -5.27 -6.69 -4.36
C ASP A 59 -4.58 -8.04 -4.10
N LEU A 60 -3.74 -8.53 -5.02
CA LEU A 60 -2.80 -9.61 -4.71
C LEU A 60 -1.37 -9.09 -4.85
N LEU A 61 -0.63 -9.06 -3.74
CA LEU A 61 0.78 -8.71 -3.77
C LEU A 61 1.60 -9.76 -4.51
N HIS A 62 2.60 -9.29 -5.24
CA HIS A 62 3.56 -10.13 -5.95
C HIS A 62 4.89 -9.41 -6.07
N ALA A 63 5.94 -10.13 -6.49
CA ALA A 63 7.30 -9.59 -6.59
C ALA A 63 7.41 -8.29 -7.42
N GLY A 64 6.55 -8.11 -8.44
CA GLY A 64 6.43 -6.85 -9.18
C GLY A 64 6.13 -5.64 -8.26
N HIS A 65 5.09 -5.73 -7.43
CA HIS A 65 4.76 -4.67 -6.46
C HIS A 65 5.91 -4.42 -5.49
N ALA A 66 6.49 -5.47 -4.91
CA ALA A 66 7.59 -5.33 -3.94
C ALA A 66 8.78 -4.57 -4.54
N ARG A 67 9.15 -4.85 -5.80
CA ARG A 67 10.24 -4.14 -6.50
C ARG A 67 9.88 -2.68 -6.80
N THR A 68 8.66 -2.43 -7.27
CA THR A 68 8.19 -1.06 -7.53
C THR A 68 8.15 -0.23 -6.24
N LEU A 69 7.65 -0.79 -5.14
CA LEU A 69 7.60 -0.13 -3.83
C LEU A 69 9.02 0.13 -3.30
N SER A 70 9.92 -0.86 -3.39
CA SER A 70 11.34 -0.68 -3.00
C SER A 70 12.03 0.40 -3.84
N ALA A 71 11.80 0.45 -5.16
CA ALA A 71 12.33 1.51 -6.00
C ALA A 71 11.76 2.89 -5.65
N ALA A 72 10.45 2.96 -5.33
CA ALA A 72 9.83 4.21 -4.88
C ALA A 72 10.44 4.68 -3.55
N ARG A 73 10.60 3.78 -2.58
CA ARG A 73 11.19 4.09 -1.26
C ARG A 73 12.61 4.66 -1.35
N ALA A 74 13.38 4.24 -2.35
CA ALA A 74 14.75 4.72 -2.57
C ALA A 74 14.83 6.17 -3.09
N LEU A 75 13.71 6.80 -3.45
CA LEU A 75 13.66 8.17 -3.97
C LEU A 75 13.48 9.24 -2.90
N GLY A 76 13.36 8.86 -1.62
CA GLY A 76 13.22 9.80 -0.52
C GLY A 76 13.37 9.15 0.85
N ASP A 77 12.87 9.84 1.87
CA ASP A 77 13.10 9.50 3.28
C ASP A 77 11.95 8.70 3.89
N CYS A 78 10.78 8.69 3.26
CA CYS A 78 9.69 7.76 3.54
C CYS A 78 8.89 7.40 2.28
N LEU A 79 8.16 6.29 2.33
CA LEU A 79 7.16 5.88 1.34
C LEU A 79 5.78 5.74 1.99
N ILE A 80 4.83 6.51 1.48
CA ILE A 80 3.41 6.38 1.80
C ILE A 80 2.67 5.72 0.63
N VAL A 81 1.92 4.66 0.90
CA VAL A 81 1.10 3.99 -0.11
C VAL A 81 -0.35 4.44 -0.01
N CYS A 82 -0.85 5.10 -1.05
CA CYS A 82 -2.27 5.42 -1.23
C CYS A 82 -3.01 4.18 -1.73
N LEU A 83 -3.79 3.56 -0.85
CA LEU A 83 -4.54 2.32 -1.12
C LEU A 83 -5.99 2.63 -1.46
N ASN A 84 -6.47 2.11 -2.60
CA ASN A 84 -7.91 2.18 -2.92
C ASN A 84 -8.72 1.36 -1.91
N SER A 85 -9.85 1.92 -1.46
CA SER A 85 -10.81 1.18 -0.64
C SER A 85 -11.49 0.04 -1.39
N ASP A 86 -12.12 -0.88 -0.68
CA ASP A 86 -12.87 -1.97 -1.32
C ASP A 86 -13.95 -1.45 -2.29
N ASP A 87 -14.65 -0.38 -1.90
CA ASP A 87 -15.70 0.22 -2.72
C ASP A 87 -15.13 0.96 -3.93
N SER A 88 -14.00 1.65 -3.77
CA SER A 88 -13.26 2.26 -4.89
C SER A 88 -12.84 1.19 -5.90
N VAL A 89 -12.27 0.08 -5.43
CA VAL A 89 -11.88 -1.03 -6.30
C VAL A 89 -13.09 -1.68 -6.99
N ARG A 90 -14.21 -1.89 -6.27
CA ARG A 90 -15.45 -2.43 -6.86
C ARG A 90 -15.97 -1.56 -8.00
N ARG A 91 -15.97 -0.24 -7.85
CA ARG A 91 -16.39 0.69 -8.93
C ARG A 91 -15.44 0.65 -10.12
N LEU A 92 -14.13 0.60 -9.88
CA LEU A 92 -13.10 0.64 -10.93
C LEU A 92 -12.94 -0.69 -11.68
N LYS A 93 -13.09 -1.83 -11.00
CA LYS A 93 -12.74 -3.17 -11.53
C LYS A 93 -13.91 -4.15 -11.58
N GLY A 94 -15.07 -3.76 -11.06
CA GLY A 94 -16.28 -4.59 -10.98
C GLY A 94 -16.44 -5.30 -9.63
N ALA A 95 -17.65 -5.81 -9.40
CA ALA A 95 -18.08 -6.35 -8.11
C ALA A 95 -17.30 -7.58 -7.61
N SER A 96 -16.57 -8.28 -8.49
CA SER A 96 -15.73 -9.44 -8.14
C SER A 96 -14.35 -9.05 -7.60
N ARG A 97 -14.07 -7.76 -7.45
CA ARG A 97 -12.82 -7.21 -6.91
C ARG A 97 -13.12 -6.22 -5.78
N PRO A 98 -12.22 -6.08 -4.78
CA PRO A 98 -10.98 -6.84 -4.61
C PRO A 98 -11.23 -8.28 -4.15
N ILE A 99 -10.22 -9.14 -4.31
CA ILE A 99 -10.22 -10.51 -3.74
C ILE A 99 -9.92 -10.45 -2.25
N LEU A 100 -8.92 -9.65 -1.86
CA LEU A 100 -8.59 -9.42 -0.45
C LEU A 100 -9.30 -8.17 0.07
N PRO A 101 -9.91 -8.23 1.28
CA PRO A 101 -10.50 -7.06 1.90
C PRO A 101 -9.45 -6.00 2.20
N GLU A 102 -9.90 -4.77 2.38
CA GLU A 102 -9.06 -3.60 2.62
C GLU A 102 -8.04 -3.79 3.73
N ASP A 103 -8.49 -4.25 4.90
CA ASP A 103 -7.63 -4.43 6.08
C ASP A 103 -6.47 -5.40 5.80
N ASP A 104 -6.74 -6.53 5.13
CA ASP A 104 -5.70 -7.50 4.76
C ASP A 104 -4.67 -6.88 3.80
N ARG A 105 -5.13 -6.03 2.87
CA ARG A 105 -4.24 -5.36 1.92
C ARG A 105 -3.37 -4.31 2.63
N VAL A 106 -3.91 -3.60 3.62
CA VAL A 106 -3.16 -2.67 4.47
C VAL A 106 -2.08 -3.44 5.25
N ASP A 107 -2.45 -4.53 5.94
CA ASP A 107 -1.52 -5.35 6.71
C ASP A 107 -0.37 -5.89 5.87
N LEU A 108 -0.69 -6.42 4.68
CA LEU A 108 0.31 -6.93 3.75
C LEU A 108 1.27 -5.84 3.25
N LEU A 109 0.80 -4.61 3.05
CA LEU A 109 1.63 -3.48 2.66
C LEU A 109 2.53 -3.03 3.80
N LEU A 110 2.00 -2.88 5.01
CA LEU A 110 2.75 -2.48 6.20
C LEU A 110 3.78 -3.54 6.65
N ALA A 111 3.60 -4.80 6.26
CA ALA A 111 4.58 -5.86 6.47
C ALA A 111 5.83 -5.73 5.56
N LEU A 112 5.79 -4.88 4.53
CA LEU A 112 6.95 -4.63 3.68
C LEU A 112 7.84 -3.56 4.30
N GLU A 113 9.11 -3.88 4.53
CA GLU A 113 10.11 -2.96 5.11
C GLU A 113 10.20 -1.61 4.39
N CYS A 114 9.90 -1.57 3.08
CA CYS A 114 9.98 -0.35 2.29
C CYS A 114 8.74 0.56 2.39
N VAL A 115 7.70 0.19 3.15
CA VAL A 115 6.45 0.96 3.31
C VAL A 115 6.40 1.54 4.71
N ASP A 116 6.42 2.87 4.82
CA ASP A 116 6.41 3.56 6.11
C ASP A 116 4.99 3.84 6.61
N ALA A 117 4.03 4.06 5.70
CA ALA A 117 2.62 4.23 6.04
C ALA A 117 1.68 3.90 4.87
N VAL A 118 0.41 3.65 5.18
CA VAL A 118 -0.66 3.46 4.20
C VAL A 118 -1.76 4.48 4.45
N LEU A 119 -2.23 5.13 3.38
CA LEU A 119 -3.41 5.99 3.39
C LEU A 119 -4.50 5.34 2.54
N VAL A 120 -5.60 4.92 3.15
CA VAL A 120 -6.77 4.45 2.42
C VAL A 120 -7.58 5.64 1.89
N PHE A 121 -8.04 5.54 0.64
CA PHE A 121 -8.93 6.53 0.04
C PHE A 121 -10.08 5.87 -0.72
N GLY A 122 -11.24 6.53 -0.71
CA GLY A 122 -12.50 5.99 -1.20
C GLY A 122 -12.91 6.49 -2.58
N GLU A 123 -12.24 7.52 -3.09
CA GLU A 123 -12.50 8.19 -4.35
C GLU A 123 -12.05 7.34 -5.55
N ASP A 124 -12.50 7.72 -6.76
CA ASP A 124 -12.15 7.00 -7.99
C ASP A 124 -10.73 7.32 -8.47
N THR A 125 -10.19 8.47 -8.07
CA THR A 125 -8.84 8.94 -8.38
C THR A 125 -8.12 9.32 -7.08
N PRO A 126 -6.78 9.27 -7.04
CA PRO A 126 -6.02 9.53 -5.81
C PRO A 126 -5.86 11.03 -5.51
N ASP A 127 -6.44 11.94 -6.28
CA ASP A 127 -6.16 13.39 -6.20
C ASP A 127 -6.38 13.96 -4.80
N GLU A 128 -7.48 13.62 -4.14
CA GLU A 128 -7.75 14.08 -2.77
C GLU A 128 -6.77 13.51 -1.74
N ALA A 129 -6.41 12.23 -1.89
CA ALA A 129 -5.36 11.61 -1.08
C ALA A 129 -4.01 12.32 -1.27
N LEU A 130 -3.67 12.66 -2.52
CA LEU A 130 -2.46 13.41 -2.85
C LEU A 130 -2.48 14.83 -2.28
N ARG A 131 -3.60 15.55 -2.35
CA ARG A 131 -3.74 16.88 -1.74
C ARG A 131 -3.60 16.87 -0.22
N ARG A 132 -4.00 15.78 0.43
CA ARG A 132 -3.82 15.60 1.89
C ARG A 132 -2.35 15.34 2.25
N ILE A 133 -1.66 14.47 1.52
CA ILE A 133 -0.25 14.12 1.81
C ILE A 133 0.72 15.20 1.33
N ARG A 134 0.44 15.80 0.17
CA ARG A 134 1.31 16.68 -0.62
C ARG A 134 2.72 16.10 -0.80
N PRO A 135 2.87 14.90 -1.39
CA PRO A 135 4.17 14.26 -1.54
C PRO A 135 5.11 15.09 -2.43
N ASP A 136 6.39 15.09 -2.11
CA ASP A 136 7.42 15.71 -2.95
C ASP A 136 7.62 14.91 -4.25
N VAL A 137 7.44 13.58 -4.16
CA VAL A 137 7.55 12.66 -5.29
C VAL A 137 6.35 11.71 -5.32
N TRP A 138 5.64 11.68 -6.44
CA TRP A 138 4.63 10.68 -6.76
C TRP A 138 5.18 9.65 -7.74
N VAL A 139 5.19 8.38 -7.35
CA VAL A 139 5.76 7.30 -8.14
C VAL A 139 4.66 6.43 -8.74
N LYS A 140 4.77 6.15 -10.03
CA LYS A 140 3.95 5.14 -10.72
C LYS A 140 4.83 4.03 -11.28
N GLY A 141 4.38 2.79 -11.11
CA GLY A 141 4.95 1.65 -11.84
C GLY A 141 4.32 1.55 -13.22
N GLY A 142 5.11 1.43 -14.27
CA GLY A 142 4.62 1.20 -15.63
C GLY A 142 5.51 1.80 -16.70
N ASP A 143 5.17 1.51 -17.96
CA ASP A 143 5.76 2.16 -19.13
C ASP A 143 5.02 3.46 -19.51
N TYR A 144 4.35 4.09 -18.54
CA TYR A 144 3.65 5.37 -18.75
C TYR A 144 4.67 6.51 -18.87
N SER A 145 4.41 7.50 -19.72
CA SER A 145 5.14 8.77 -19.64
C SER A 145 4.56 9.60 -18.49
N ALA A 146 5.40 10.21 -17.66
CA ALA A 146 4.96 11.02 -16.52
C ALA A 146 3.98 12.14 -16.92
N GLU A 147 4.10 12.67 -18.15
CA GLU A 147 3.23 13.71 -18.71
C GLU A 147 1.81 13.24 -19.05
N SER A 148 1.60 11.92 -19.17
CA SER A 148 0.30 11.34 -19.54
C SER A 148 -0.61 11.03 -18.34
N LEU A 149 -0.12 11.24 -17.12
CA LEU A 149 -0.82 10.88 -15.90
C LEU A 149 -1.69 12.04 -15.40
N PRO A 150 -3.01 11.83 -15.17
CA PRO A 150 -3.89 12.86 -14.61
C PRO A 150 -3.38 13.47 -13.32
N GLU A 151 -2.72 12.66 -12.48
CA GLU A 151 -2.19 13.09 -11.18
C GLU A 151 -1.03 14.09 -11.29
N THR A 152 -0.40 14.23 -12.47
CA THR A 152 0.71 15.15 -12.68
C THR A 152 0.30 16.60 -12.47
N ALA A 153 -0.91 16.98 -12.90
CA ALA A 153 -1.44 18.32 -12.65
C ALA A 153 -1.64 18.56 -11.15
N THR A 154 -2.21 17.60 -10.44
CA THR A 154 -2.46 17.66 -9.00
C THR A 154 -1.16 17.79 -8.22
N VAL A 155 -0.15 16.96 -8.52
CA VAL A 155 1.14 16.99 -7.82
C VAL A 155 1.91 18.31 -8.09
N ALA A 156 1.73 18.90 -9.27
CA ALA A 156 2.33 20.18 -9.61
C ALA A 156 1.76 21.37 -8.81
N GLU A 157 0.55 21.26 -8.23
CA GLU A 157 -0.08 22.33 -7.43
C GLU A 157 0.80 22.79 -6.24
N TRP A 158 1.69 21.92 -5.76
CA TRP A 158 2.65 22.24 -4.69
C TRP A 158 4.12 22.07 -5.10
N GLY A 159 4.40 21.96 -6.40
CA GLY A 159 5.76 21.80 -6.92
C GLY A 159 6.36 20.41 -6.75
N GLY A 160 5.54 19.40 -6.45
CA GLY A 160 5.97 18.00 -6.42
C GLY A 160 6.30 17.48 -7.83
N ARG A 161 6.87 16.28 -7.88
CA ARG A 161 7.30 15.65 -9.14
C ARG A 161 6.66 14.28 -9.33
N VAL A 162 6.28 13.95 -10.56
CA VAL A 162 5.85 12.60 -10.92
C VAL A 162 7.01 11.86 -11.57
N LEU A 163 7.32 10.67 -11.07
CA LEU A 163 8.35 9.79 -11.61
C LEU A 163 7.75 8.42 -11.94
N THR A 164 8.30 7.79 -12.97
CA THR A 164 7.99 6.40 -13.28
C THR A 164 9.17 5.52 -12.97
N VAL A 165 8.89 4.35 -12.37
CA VAL A 165 9.89 3.31 -12.15
C VAL A 165 9.56 2.12 -13.04
N PRO A 166 10.58 1.36 -13.50
CA PRO A 166 10.36 0.23 -14.40
C PRO A 166 9.32 -0.73 -13.84
N TYR A 167 8.31 -1.04 -14.65
CA TYR A 167 7.40 -2.14 -14.35
C TYR A 167 8.02 -3.44 -14.84
N HIS A 168 8.11 -4.44 -13.97
CA HIS A 168 8.61 -5.76 -14.35
C HIS A 168 7.45 -6.61 -14.89
N PRO A 169 7.36 -6.87 -16.21
CA PRO A 169 6.28 -7.66 -16.78
C PRO A 169 6.44 -9.14 -16.39
N GLY A 170 5.32 -9.83 -16.14
CA GLY A 170 5.29 -11.29 -15.96
C GLY A 170 4.55 -11.79 -14.73
N ARG A 171 4.14 -10.90 -13.81
CA ARG A 171 3.33 -11.26 -12.64
C ARG A 171 2.35 -10.12 -12.40
N SER A 172 1.10 -10.28 -12.87
CA SER A 172 0.00 -9.38 -12.52
C SER A 172 -1.01 -10.12 -11.66
N THR A 173 -1.71 -9.38 -10.80
CA THR A 173 -2.84 -9.89 -10.02
C THR A 173 -3.85 -10.68 -10.86
N THR A 174 -4.14 -10.20 -12.08
CA THR A 174 -5.04 -10.89 -13.02
C THR A 174 -4.47 -12.23 -13.47
N HIS A 175 -3.17 -12.29 -13.77
CA HIS A 175 -2.51 -13.54 -14.17
C HIS A 175 -2.49 -14.55 -13.02
N LEU A 176 -2.21 -14.10 -11.79
CA LEU A 176 -2.22 -14.96 -10.60
C LEU A 176 -3.62 -15.50 -10.30
N ALA A 177 -4.64 -14.65 -10.32
CA ALA A 177 -6.02 -15.08 -10.12
C ALA A 177 -6.46 -16.08 -11.21
N ALA A 178 -6.13 -15.82 -12.48
CA ALA A 178 -6.40 -16.75 -13.57
C ALA A 178 -5.60 -18.04 -13.50
N ALA A 179 -4.42 -18.04 -12.88
CA ALA A 179 -3.65 -19.26 -12.62
C ALA A 179 -4.30 -20.09 -11.52
N LEU A 180 -4.70 -19.48 -10.40
CA LEU A 180 -5.40 -20.15 -9.30
C LEU A 180 -6.73 -20.79 -9.74
N ALA A 181 -7.51 -20.09 -10.57
CA ALA A 181 -8.76 -20.60 -11.11
C ALA A 181 -8.59 -21.82 -12.06
N ARG A 182 -7.37 -22.16 -12.48
CA ARG A 182 -7.08 -23.33 -13.33
C ARG A 182 -6.66 -24.57 -12.54
N VAL A 183 -6.43 -24.43 -11.23
CA VAL A 183 -5.98 -25.52 -10.34
C VAL A 183 -7.07 -25.96 -9.35
N GLY A 184 -8.22 -25.28 -9.35
CA GLY A 184 -9.45 -25.67 -8.64
C GLY A 184 -10.50 -26.15 -9.62
#